data_AF-A0AAD4R6A1-F1
#
_entry.id   AF-A0AAD4R6A1-F1
#
_cell.length_a   1.000
_cell.length_b   1.000
_cell.length_c   1.000
_cell.angle_alpha   90.00
_cell.angle_beta   90.00
_cell.angle_gamma   90.00
#
_symmetry.space_group_name_H-M   'P 1'
#
loop_
_entity.id
_entity.type
_entity.pdbx_description
1 polymer ?
#
loop_
_entity_poly.entity_id
_entity_poly.type
_entity_poly.pdbx_seq_one_letter_code
_entity_poly.pdbx_strand_id
1 'polypeptide(L)'
;MDFFGQVRQGFAKAVQKAAPDFQVFNEFPECSILSSTDRVSIKVKDLSVNSPQWKPIAGTDNQLLYSIRNEDNRKQLLINAHFHCTGSDQGVVLKNMAGKAIMIVGLPNHSVNSIGKLQHPTSATMYKIMVNPGTFDYTVLKSASNEPVLRIERVFVSLYPIGKAVGLLSSDCVYWMKRMDGTILGYVRPKLVMKSTTLVVKFTSTQKDAQIRAVMLGAATLLMISRVHPHIRNRLEDSMRLAQIH
;
A
#
# COMPACT_ATOMS: atom_id res chain seq x y z
N MET A 1 8.17 -31.06 12.80
CA MET A 1 7.16 -29.99 12.83
C MET A 1 7.07 -29.50 14.27
N ASP A 2 7.60 -28.31 14.55
CA ASP A 2 7.75 -27.82 15.92
C ASP A 2 6.44 -27.29 16.50
N PHE A 3 5.76 -28.16 17.25
CA PHE A 3 4.58 -27.84 18.06
C PHE A 3 4.87 -26.66 19.02
N PHE A 4 6.10 -26.58 19.54
CA PHE A 4 6.57 -25.49 20.39
C PHE A 4 6.60 -24.12 19.69
N GLY A 5 6.90 -24.06 18.39
CA GLY A 5 6.93 -22.82 17.62
C GLY A 5 5.53 -22.23 17.40
N GLN A 6 4.55 -23.09 17.11
CA GLN A 6 3.14 -22.67 16.98
C GLN A 6 2.56 -22.20 18.31
N VAL A 7 2.87 -22.89 19.41
CA VAL A 7 2.41 -22.49 20.75
C VAL A 7 3.04 -21.15 21.16
N ARG A 8 4.34 -20.91 20.89
CA ARG A 8 4.99 -19.62 21.15
C ARG A 8 4.41 -18.47 20.33
N GLN A 9 4.11 -18.68 19.05
CA GLN A 9 3.44 -17.68 18.21
C GLN A 9 1.98 -17.43 18.63
N GLY A 10 1.28 -18.48 19.06
CA GLY A 10 -0.07 -18.39 19.63
C GLY A 10 -0.09 -17.60 20.93
N PHE A 11 0.87 -17.86 21.83
CA PHE A 11 1.07 -17.12 23.07
C PHE A 11 1.52 -15.69 22.82
N ALA A 12 2.42 -15.40 21.88
CA ALA A 12 2.79 -14.03 21.55
C ALA A 12 1.59 -13.22 21.01
N LYS A 13 0.74 -13.83 20.18
CA LYS A 13 -0.52 -13.22 19.73
C LYS A 13 -1.55 -13.07 20.85
N ALA A 14 -1.60 -14.02 21.80
CA ALA A 14 -2.52 -13.97 22.94
C ALA A 14 -2.06 -12.97 24.02
N VAL A 15 -0.76 -12.86 24.27
CA VAL A 15 -0.14 -11.90 25.19
C VAL A 15 -0.22 -10.49 24.60
N GLN A 16 -0.04 -10.31 23.29
CA GLN A 16 -0.38 -9.04 22.64
C GLN A 16 -1.86 -8.70 22.87
N LYS A 17 -2.78 -9.66 22.76
CA LYS A 17 -4.23 -9.46 23.01
C LYS A 17 -4.61 -9.23 24.47
N ALA A 18 -3.77 -9.67 25.42
CA ALA A 18 -4.04 -9.60 26.85
C ALA A 18 -3.28 -8.44 27.56
N ALA A 19 -2.41 -7.72 26.86
CA ALA A 19 -1.77 -6.53 27.39
C ALA A 19 -2.81 -5.38 27.51
N PRO A 20 -2.81 -4.60 28.61
CA PRO A 20 -3.74 -3.48 28.83
C PRO A 20 -3.62 -2.34 27.79
N ASP A 21 -2.57 -2.38 26.97
CA ASP A 21 -2.22 -1.38 25.96
C ASP A 21 -2.47 -1.88 24.53
N PHE A 22 -3.60 -2.57 24.27
CA PHE A 22 -4.11 -2.65 22.91
C PHE A 22 -4.57 -1.24 22.51
N GLN A 23 -3.63 -0.35 22.19
CA GLN A 23 -3.93 0.93 21.56
C GLN A 23 -4.57 0.61 20.22
N VAL A 24 -5.91 0.58 20.21
CA VAL A 24 -6.71 0.51 19.00
C VAL A 24 -6.55 1.86 18.33
N PHE A 25 -5.55 1.96 17.45
CA PHE A 25 -5.37 3.15 16.64
C PHE A 25 -6.56 3.27 15.69
N ASN A 26 -7.28 4.39 15.80
CA ASN A 26 -8.39 4.71 14.92
C ASN A 26 -7.96 5.57 13.72
N GLU A 27 -6.76 6.16 13.79
CA GLU A 27 -6.27 7.14 12.82
C GLU A 27 -4.77 6.96 12.52
N PHE A 28 -4.39 7.30 11.29
CA PHE A 28 -2.99 7.46 10.91
C PHE A 28 -2.47 8.84 11.31
N PRO A 29 -1.24 8.95 11.84
CA PRO A 29 -0.63 10.22 12.18
C PRO A 29 -0.28 11.03 10.92
N GLU A 30 -0.14 12.35 11.08
CA GLU A 30 0.52 13.23 10.08
C GLU A 30 -0.13 13.21 8.66
N CYS A 31 -1.44 12.92 8.58
CA CYS A 31 -2.18 12.81 7.30
C CYS A 31 -2.88 14.11 6.84
N SER A 32 -2.81 15.18 7.62
CA SER A 32 -3.56 16.43 7.38
C SER A 32 -3.32 17.03 5.98
N ILE A 33 -2.10 16.90 5.44
CA ILE A 33 -1.74 17.39 4.09
C ILE A 33 -2.58 16.76 2.97
N LEU A 34 -3.17 15.58 3.21
CA LEU A 34 -4.02 14.91 2.22
C LEU A 34 -5.38 15.57 2.10
N SER A 35 -5.88 16.26 3.13
CA SER A 35 -7.18 16.96 3.09
C SER A 35 -7.25 18.06 2.02
N SER A 36 -6.11 18.71 1.74
CA SER A 36 -5.99 19.79 0.78
C SER A 36 -5.41 19.35 -0.58
N THR A 37 -5.02 18.09 -0.72
CA THR A 37 -4.39 17.57 -1.95
C THR A 37 -5.38 16.76 -2.77
N ASP A 38 -5.80 17.26 -3.93
CA ASP A 38 -6.82 16.58 -4.74
C ASP A 38 -6.25 15.54 -5.72
N ARG A 39 -4.98 15.66 -6.09
CA ARG A 39 -4.32 14.70 -6.98
C ARG A 39 -2.87 14.45 -6.59
N VAL A 40 -2.53 13.18 -6.40
CA VAL A 40 -1.16 12.74 -6.14
C VAL A 40 -0.65 11.76 -7.19
N SER A 41 0.66 11.76 -7.42
CA SER A 41 1.35 10.75 -8.22
C SER A 41 2.26 9.90 -7.35
N ILE A 42 2.24 8.59 -7.54
CA ILE A 42 3.19 7.63 -6.95
C ILE A 42 4.17 7.24 -8.05
N LYS A 43 5.45 7.63 -7.90
CA LYS A 43 6.49 7.41 -8.90
C LYS A 43 7.70 6.71 -8.30
N VAL A 44 8.21 5.68 -8.97
CA VAL A 44 9.51 5.06 -8.64
C VAL A 44 10.60 6.11 -8.69
N LYS A 45 11.39 6.22 -7.61
CA LYS A 45 12.48 7.18 -7.51
C LYS A 45 13.82 6.54 -7.82
N ASP A 46 14.11 5.39 -7.24
CA ASP A 46 15.33 4.63 -7.51
C ASP A 46 15.06 3.64 -8.65
N LEU A 47 15.62 3.89 -9.84
CA LEU A 47 15.45 2.99 -10.99
C LEU A 47 16.26 1.69 -10.86
N SER A 48 17.23 1.64 -9.94
CA SER A 48 18.01 0.43 -9.69
C SER A 48 17.14 -0.72 -9.21
N VAL A 49 15.97 -0.43 -8.62
CA VAL A 49 14.96 -1.44 -8.21
C VAL A 49 14.45 -2.29 -9.36
N ASN A 50 14.61 -1.83 -10.61
CA ASN A 50 14.25 -2.58 -11.80
C ASN A 50 15.40 -3.49 -12.30
N SER A 51 16.61 -3.36 -11.77
CA SER A 51 17.74 -4.23 -12.10
C SER A 51 17.47 -5.66 -11.59
N PRO A 52 17.76 -6.72 -12.36
CA PRO A 52 17.72 -8.12 -11.91
C PRO A 52 18.52 -8.40 -10.63
N GLN A 53 19.62 -7.67 -10.44
CA GLN A 53 20.57 -7.85 -9.34
C GLN A 53 20.16 -7.13 -8.05
N TRP A 54 19.17 -6.23 -8.14
CA TRP A 54 18.72 -5.48 -6.98
C TRP A 54 18.03 -6.39 -5.96
N LYS A 55 18.40 -6.25 -4.69
CA LYS A 55 17.81 -6.97 -3.57
C LYS A 55 17.51 -5.98 -2.43
N PRO A 56 16.36 -6.12 -1.74
CA PRO A 56 16.10 -5.35 -0.54
C PRO A 56 17.11 -5.73 0.54
N ILE A 57 17.70 -4.73 1.20
CA ILE A 57 18.62 -4.93 2.32
C ILE A 57 17.78 -5.03 3.59
N ALA A 58 17.72 -6.22 4.19
CA ALA A 58 17.01 -6.47 5.43
C ALA A 58 17.54 -5.57 6.57
N GLY A 59 16.64 -5.06 7.41
CA GLY A 59 17.00 -4.23 8.58
C GLY A 59 17.30 -2.76 8.27
N THR A 60 17.13 -2.29 7.02
CA THR A 60 17.32 -0.87 6.69
C THR A 60 16.07 -0.24 6.08
N ASP A 61 15.42 0.65 6.84
CA ASP A 61 14.24 1.43 6.41
C ASP A 61 14.59 2.67 5.55
N ASN A 62 15.75 2.62 4.88
CA ASN A 62 16.38 3.81 4.29
C ASN A 62 16.32 3.85 2.77
N GLN A 63 16.12 2.71 2.09
CA GLN A 63 16.08 2.72 0.64
C GLN A 63 14.77 3.31 0.12
N LEU A 64 14.87 4.48 -0.51
CA LEU A 64 13.75 5.24 -1.05
C LEU A 64 13.25 4.60 -2.35
N LEU A 65 12.04 4.04 -2.29
CA LEU A 65 11.42 3.32 -3.37
C LEU A 65 10.54 4.23 -4.24
N TYR A 66 9.54 4.86 -3.62
CA TYR A 66 8.61 5.75 -4.32
C TYR A 66 8.65 7.17 -3.77
N SER A 67 8.37 8.12 -4.66
CA SER A 67 8.07 9.50 -4.31
C SER A 67 6.60 9.78 -4.59
N ILE A 68 5.89 10.32 -3.60
CA ILE A 68 4.49 10.70 -3.69
C ILE A 68 4.41 12.22 -3.77
N ARG A 69 3.85 12.74 -4.86
CA ARG A 69 3.92 14.17 -5.22
C ARG A 69 2.55 14.74 -5.48
N ASN A 70 2.33 16.01 -5.10
CA ASN A 70 1.13 16.77 -5.44
C ASN A 70 1.18 17.19 -6.91
N GLU A 71 0.33 16.61 -7.75
CA GLU A 71 0.31 16.91 -9.19
C GLU A 71 -0.17 18.33 -9.51
N ASP A 72 -0.96 18.93 -8.61
CA ASP A 72 -1.58 20.23 -8.83
C ASP A 72 -0.69 21.38 -8.31
N ASN A 73 0.18 21.09 -7.34
CA ASN A 73 1.15 22.05 -6.81
C ASN A 73 2.58 21.79 -7.33
N ARG A 74 2.82 22.02 -8.62
CA ARG A 74 4.15 21.92 -9.27
C ARG A 74 4.90 20.61 -8.98
N LYS A 75 4.19 19.49 -8.77
CA LYS A 75 4.79 18.18 -8.41
C LYS A 75 5.59 18.23 -7.10
N GLN A 76 5.19 19.08 -6.16
CA GLN A 76 5.77 19.16 -4.82
C GLN A 76 5.77 17.78 -4.16
N LEU A 77 6.92 17.39 -3.59
CA LEU A 77 7.05 16.14 -2.85
C LEU A 77 6.29 16.25 -1.52
N LEU A 78 5.43 15.26 -1.24
CA LEU A 78 4.62 15.22 -0.01
C LEU A 78 5.08 14.11 0.92
N ILE A 79 5.29 12.91 0.36
CA ILE A 79 5.55 11.68 1.11
C ILE A 79 6.62 10.88 0.36
N ASN A 80 7.55 10.32 1.11
CA ASN A 80 8.53 9.36 0.62
C ASN A 80 8.14 7.96 1.07
N ALA A 81 8.23 7.00 0.16
CA ALA A 81 7.94 5.61 0.43
C ALA A 81 9.26 4.85 0.48
N HIS A 82 9.66 4.37 1.65
CA HIS A 82 10.90 3.62 1.85
C HIS A 82 10.58 2.14 2.01
N PHE A 83 11.51 1.28 1.63
CA PHE A 83 11.42 -0.13 2.01
C PHE A 83 11.29 -0.26 3.51
N HIS A 84 10.48 -1.24 3.91
CA HIS A 84 10.32 -1.63 5.29
C HIS A 84 10.47 -3.13 5.38
N CYS A 85 11.50 -3.57 6.10
CA CYS A 85 11.84 -4.99 6.25
C CYS A 85 12.36 -5.22 7.66
N THR A 86 11.45 -5.23 8.63
CA THR A 86 11.77 -5.44 10.05
C THR A 86 10.99 -6.63 10.60
N GLY A 87 11.70 -7.69 10.98
CA GLY A 87 11.08 -8.90 11.54
C GLY A 87 10.13 -9.60 10.57
N SER A 88 8.90 -9.87 11.01
CA SER A 88 7.87 -10.56 10.24
C SER A 88 7.00 -9.64 9.36
N ASP A 89 7.21 -8.32 9.42
CA ASP A 89 6.46 -7.34 8.64
C ASP A 89 7.34 -6.74 7.54
N GLN A 90 6.90 -6.91 6.30
CA GLN A 90 7.60 -6.43 5.11
C GLN A 90 6.67 -5.66 4.20
N GLY A 91 7.22 -4.65 3.54
CA GLY A 91 6.48 -3.78 2.65
C GLY A 91 7.16 -2.43 2.50
N VAL A 92 6.39 -1.37 2.68
CA VAL A 92 6.83 0.00 2.43
C VAL A 92 6.34 0.92 3.53
N VAL A 93 7.25 1.66 4.16
CA VAL A 93 6.92 2.71 5.12
C VAL A 93 6.76 4.05 4.40
N LEU A 94 5.62 4.71 4.59
CA LEU A 94 5.37 6.05 4.11
C LEU A 94 5.83 7.05 5.17
N LYS A 95 6.75 7.94 4.81
CA LYS A 95 7.30 8.99 5.67
C LYS A 95 6.96 10.37 5.11
N ASN A 96 6.58 11.29 5.98
CA ASN A 96 6.38 12.69 5.61
C ASN A 96 7.73 13.36 5.27
N MET A 97 7.69 14.64 4.88
CA MET A 97 8.89 15.41 4.55
C MET A 97 9.83 15.64 5.74
N ALA A 98 9.33 15.56 6.98
CA ALA A 98 10.13 15.60 8.19
C ALA A 98 10.75 14.23 8.57
N GLY A 99 10.53 13.19 7.77
CA GLY A 99 11.02 11.83 8.01
C GLY A 99 10.19 11.03 9.01
N LYS A 100 9.10 11.58 9.56
CA LYS A 100 8.19 10.85 10.45
C LYS A 100 7.35 9.85 9.67
N ALA A 101 7.21 8.64 10.20
CA ALA A 101 6.36 7.61 9.61
C ALA A 101 4.87 7.97 9.76
N ILE A 102 4.14 7.86 8.66
CA ILE A 102 2.69 8.06 8.55
C ILE A 102 1.97 6.71 8.63
N MET A 103 2.44 5.74 7.84
CA MET A 103 1.84 4.40 7.78
C MET A 103 2.83 3.39 7.21
N ILE A 104 2.60 2.13 7.51
CA ILE A 104 3.30 0.99 6.89
C ILE A 104 2.31 0.27 5.98
N VAL A 105 2.67 0.16 4.70
CA VAL A 105 1.94 -0.60 3.69
C VAL A 105 2.59 -1.99 3.62
N GLY A 106 1.98 -2.94 4.32
CA GLY A 106 2.49 -4.30 4.47
C GLY A 106 2.00 -5.25 3.39
N LEU A 107 2.87 -6.15 2.96
CA LEU A 107 2.54 -7.30 2.12
C LEU A 107 1.75 -8.36 2.91
N PRO A 108 1.07 -9.29 2.22
CA PRO A 108 0.30 -10.32 2.90
C PRO A 108 1.23 -11.39 3.50
N ASN A 109 1.19 -11.59 4.81
CA ASN A 109 2.05 -12.57 5.47
C ASN A 109 1.47 -13.99 5.45
N HIS A 110 0.14 -14.15 5.58
CA HIS A 110 -0.50 -15.46 5.80
C HIS A 110 -1.95 -15.59 5.30
N SER A 111 -2.42 -14.70 4.41
CA SER A 111 -3.82 -14.74 3.93
C SER A 111 -3.86 -14.82 2.41
N VAL A 112 -4.35 -15.96 1.91
CA VAL A 112 -4.53 -16.22 0.47
C VAL A 112 -5.48 -15.20 -0.18
N ASN A 113 -6.44 -14.70 0.60
CA ASN A 113 -7.46 -13.77 0.12
C ASN A 113 -7.13 -12.31 0.40
N SER A 114 -5.90 -11.97 0.79
CA SER A 114 -5.47 -10.59 1.03
C SER A 114 -4.35 -10.20 0.08
N ILE A 115 -4.44 -9.00 -0.47
CA ILE A 115 -3.30 -8.42 -1.23
C ILE A 115 -2.31 -7.69 -0.33
N GLY A 116 -2.63 -7.49 0.95
CA GLY A 116 -1.81 -6.77 1.92
C GLY A 116 -2.64 -6.02 2.98
N LYS A 117 -1.95 -5.21 3.78
CA LYS A 117 -2.49 -4.53 4.97
C LYS A 117 -1.94 -3.12 5.10
N LEU A 118 -2.69 -2.25 5.78
CA LEU A 118 -2.24 -0.92 6.18
C LEU A 118 -2.10 -0.90 7.70
N GLN A 119 -0.91 -0.53 8.18
CA GLN A 119 -0.54 -0.56 9.59
C GLN A 119 -0.18 0.85 10.06
N HIS A 120 -0.51 1.13 11.31
CA HIS A 120 0.01 2.27 12.04
C HIS A 120 1.55 2.18 12.14
N PRO A 121 2.30 3.28 12.28
CA PRO A 121 3.75 3.25 12.46
C PRO A 121 4.27 2.40 13.63
N THR A 122 3.42 2.09 14.61
CA THR A 122 3.70 1.13 15.70
C THR A 122 3.48 -0.33 15.29
N SER A 123 3.33 -0.60 13.99
CA SER A 123 3.05 -1.90 13.38
C SER A 123 1.66 -2.51 13.71
N ALA A 124 0.79 -1.78 14.42
CA ALA A 124 -0.59 -2.19 14.63
C ALA A 124 -1.38 -2.20 13.31
N THR A 125 -1.98 -3.33 12.95
CA THR A 125 -2.78 -3.42 11.71
C THR A 125 -4.10 -2.68 11.86
N MET A 126 -4.29 -1.65 11.03
CA MET A 126 -5.51 -0.86 11.02
C MET A 126 -6.50 -1.34 9.96
N TYR A 127 -5.99 -1.66 8.76
CA TYR A 127 -6.82 -2.11 7.64
C TYR A 127 -6.24 -3.33 6.94
N LYS A 128 -7.11 -4.18 6.43
CA LYS A 128 -6.76 -5.31 5.55
C LYS A 128 -7.41 -5.10 4.19
N ILE A 129 -6.68 -5.39 3.12
CA ILE A 129 -7.19 -5.25 1.77
C ILE A 129 -7.39 -6.66 1.22
N MET A 130 -8.66 -7.03 1.07
CA MET A 130 -9.10 -8.37 0.72
C MET A 130 -9.48 -8.44 -0.75
N VAL A 131 -9.17 -9.56 -1.40
CA VAL A 131 -9.63 -9.90 -2.75
C VAL A 131 -11.06 -10.37 -2.66
N ASN A 132 -11.95 -9.81 -3.48
CA ASN A 132 -13.32 -10.28 -3.59
C ASN A 132 -13.35 -11.55 -4.48
N PRO A 133 -13.80 -12.71 -3.96
CA PRO A 133 -13.79 -13.97 -4.70
C PRO A 133 -14.49 -13.85 -6.07
N GLY A 134 -13.89 -14.43 -7.10
CA GLY A 134 -14.46 -14.44 -8.46
C GLY A 134 -14.43 -13.09 -9.19
N THR A 135 -13.81 -12.05 -8.61
CA THR A 135 -13.72 -10.72 -9.22
C THR A 135 -12.28 -10.19 -9.19
N PHE A 136 -12.04 -9.08 -9.90
CA PHE A 136 -10.79 -8.32 -9.82
C PHE A 136 -10.86 -7.15 -8.82
N ASP A 137 -11.91 -7.13 -8.00
CA ASP A 137 -12.19 -6.07 -7.04
C ASP A 137 -11.57 -6.39 -5.68
N TYR A 138 -11.41 -5.33 -4.88
CA TYR A 138 -10.92 -5.43 -3.52
C TYR A 138 -11.85 -4.73 -2.54
N THR A 139 -11.82 -5.19 -1.29
CA THR A 139 -12.51 -4.55 -0.17
C THR A 139 -11.51 -4.24 0.92
N VAL A 140 -11.52 -2.99 1.40
CA VAL A 140 -10.72 -2.54 2.54
C VAL A 140 -11.55 -2.68 3.81
N LEU A 141 -11.10 -3.53 4.71
CA LEU A 141 -11.75 -3.83 5.99
C LEU A 141 -10.94 -3.23 7.15
N LYS A 142 -11.61 -2.63 8.14
CA LYS A 142 -10.98 -2.31 9.42
C LYS A 142 -10.57 -3.61 10.13
N SER A 143 -9.36 -3.68 10.65
CA SER A 143 -8.86 -4.90 11.28
C SER A 143 -9.51 -5.20 12.64
N ALA A 144 -9.96 -4.17 13.35
CA ALA A 144 -10.58 -4.34 14.67
C ALA A 144 -12.02 -4.88 14.58
N SER A 145 -12.79 -4.41 13.60
CA SER A 145 -14.23 -4.71 13.47
C SER A 145 -14.61 -5.56 12.26
N ASN A 146 -13.67 -5.82 11.32
CA ASN A 146 -13.95 -6.36 9.98
C ASN A 146 -15.02 -5.57 9.20
N GLU A 147 -15.28 -4.32 9.59
CA GLU A 147 -16.20 -3.44 8.91
C GLU A 147 -15.61 -2.98 7.56
N PRO A 148 -16.35 -3.06 6.45
CA PRO A 148 -15.89 -2.58 5.17
C PRO A 148 -15.96 -1.05 5.09
N VAL A 149 -14.84 -0.42 4.72
CA VAL A 149 -14.72 1.05 4.66
C VAL A 149 -14.66 1.55 3.22
N LEU A 150 -14.02 0.78 2.34
CA LEU A 150 -13.79 1.18 0.95
C LEU A 150 -13.86 -0.05 0.05
N ARG A 151 -14.53 0.10 -1.09
CA ARG A 151 -14.47 -0.85 -2.21
C ARG A 151 -13.58 -0.29 -3.30
N ILE A 152 -12.72 -1.14 -3.86
CA ILE A 152 -11.83 -0.81 -4.96
C ILE A 152 -12.26 -1.67 -6.15
N GLU A 153 -12.90 -1.05 -7.13
CA GLU A 153 -13.44 -1.74 -8.30
C GLU A 153 -12.54 -1.55 -9.50
N ARG A 154 -12.22 -2.65 -10.20
CA ARG A 154 -11.42 -2.56 -11.43
C ARG A 154 -12.30 -2.05 -12.57
N VAL A 155 -11.81 -1.05 -13.30
CA VAL A 155 -12.51 -0.47 -14.43
C VAL A 155 -11.74 -0.76 -15.71
N PHE A 156 -12.42 -1.27 -16.73
CA PHE A 156 -11.84 -1.48 -18.04
C PHE A 156 -12.01 -0.23 -18.89
N VAL A 157 -10.89 0.45 -19.17
CA VAL A 157 -10.86 1.62 -20.06
C VAL A 157 -9.98 1.26 -21.24
N SER A 158 -10.56 1.10 -22.43
CA SER A 158 -9.94 0.52 -23.64
C SER A 158 -8.56 1.09 -23.99
N LEU A 159 -8.34 2.40 -23.77
CA LEU A 159 -7.06 3.06 -24.05
C LEU A 159 -5.88 2.46 -23.25
N TYR A 160 -6.11 1.99 -22.02
CA TYR A 160 -5.06 1.53 -21.12
C TYR A 160 -4.51 0.14 -21.48
N PRO A 161 -5.35 -0.89 -21.74
CA PRO A 161 -4.89 -2.15 -22.30
C PRO A 161 -4.17 -1.99 -23.63
N ILE A 162 -4.69 -1.15 -24.54
CA ILE A 162 -4.02 -0.87 -25.82
C ILE A 162 -2.65 -0.24 -25.58
N GLY A 163 -2.58 0.81 -24.77
CA GLY A 163 -1.33 1.48 -24.42
C GLY A 163 -0.30 0.54 -23.78
N LYS A 164 -0.75 -0.45 -22.99
CA LYS A 164 0.11 -1.50 -22.45
C LYS A 164 0.58 -2.47 -23.52
N ALA A 165 -0.31 -2.94 -24.39
CA ALA A 165 0.01 -3.88 -25.47
C ALA A 165 1.05 -3.32 -26.46
N VAL A 166 0.99 -2.01 -26.75
CA VAL A 166 1.97 -1.34 -27.63
C VAL A 166 3.21 -0.81 -26.89
N GLY A 167 3.37 -1.13 -25.60
CA GLY A 167 4.54 -0.75 -24.80
C GLY A 167 4.62 0.71 -24.36
N LEU A 168 3.55 1.50 -24.55
CA LEU A 168 3.49 2.90 -24.10
C LEU A 168 3.22 3.04 -22.59
N LEU A 169 2.54 2.06 -22.00
CA LEU A 169 2.21 2.00 -20.58
C LEU A 169 2.76 0.73 -19.95
N SER A 170 3.23 0.83 -18.70
CA SER A 170 3.68 -0.33 -17.94
C SER A 170 2.54 -1.13 -17.31
N SER A 171 1.34 -0.53 -17.23
CA SER A 171 0.19 -1.13 -16.56
C SER A 171 -1.12 -0.57 -17.12
N ASP A 172 -2.15 -1.40 -17.08
CA ASP A 172 -3.54 -1.12 -17.46
C ASP A 172 -4.45 -0.96 -16.22
N CYS A 173 -3.85 -0.78 -15.05
CA CYS A 173 -4.50 -0.80 -13.75
C CYS A 173 -5.32 0.47 -13.45
N VAL A 174 -6.57 0.49 -13.90
CA VAL A 174 -7.53 1.54 -13.57
C VAL A 174 -8.53 1.04 -12.53
N TYR A 175 -8.69 1.81 -11.45
CA TYR A 175 -9.57 1.46 -10.34
C TYR A 175 -10.42 2.64 -9.88
N TRP A 176 -11.67 2.39 -9.56
CA TRP A 176 -12.52 3.30 -8.79
C TRP A 176 -12.46 2.94 -7.31
N MET A 177 -12.33 3.95 -6.47
CA MET A 177 -12.39 3.81 -5.01
C MET A 177 -13.73 4.37 -4.56
N LYS A 178 -14.60 3.49 -4.06
CA LYS A 178 -15.97 3.79 -3.70
C LYS A 178 -16.21 3.55 -2.21
N ARG A 179 -17.10 4.33 -1.63
CA ARG A 179 -17.73 3.99 -0.35
C ARG A 179 -18.68 2.80 -0.58
N MET A 180 -19.06 2.13 0.51
CA MET A 180 -19.97 0.97 0.46
C MET A 180 -21.37 1.30 -0.08
N ASP A 181 -21.79 2.56 -0.04
CA ASP A 181 -23.03 3.06 -0.66
C ASP A 181 -22.93 3.27 -2.19
N GLY A 182 -21.76 3.02 -2.78
CA GLY A 182 -21.49 3.18 -4.21
C GLY A 182 -20.93 4.55 -4.60
N THR A 183 -20.88 5.52 -3.68
CA THR A 183 -20.33 6.86 -3.94
C THR A 183 -18.86 6.78 -4.30
N ILE A 184 -18.48 7.33 -5.45
CA ILE A 184 -17.08 7.40 -5.90
C ILE A 184 -16.34 8.44 -5.06
N LEU A 185 -15.33 8.00 -4.32
CA LEU A 185 -14.46 8.86 -3.51
C LEU A 185 -13.22 9.29 -4.28
N GLY A 186 -12.80 8.51 -5.28
CA GLY A 186 -11.69 8.83 -6.16
C GLY A 186 -11.35 7.68 -7.10
N TYR A 187 -10.23 7.81 -7.79
CA TYR A 187 -9.76 6.76 -8.71
C TYR A 187 -8.23 6.70 -8.80
N VAL A 188 -7.74 5.53 -9.18
CA VAL A 188 -6.33 5.25 -9.44
C VAL A 188 -6.18 4.89 -10.91
N ARG A 189 -5.18 5.48 -11.58
CA ARG A 189 -4.87 5.14 -12.98
C ARG A 189 -3.40 5.34 -13.31
N PRO A 190 -2.87 4.65 -14.33
CA PRO A 190 -1.55 4.95 -14.87
C PRO A 190 -1.52 6.36 -15.46
N LYS A 191 -0.40 7.04 -15.27
CA LYS A 191 -0.12 8.31 -15.94
C LYS A 191 0.21 8.04 -17.40
N LEU A 192 -0.44 8.75 -18.32
CA LEU A 192 -0.17 8.66 -19.75
C LEU A 192 1.09 9.46 -20.11
N VAL A 193 2.25 8.97 -19.68
CA VAL A 193 3.56 9.55 -20.01
C VAL A 193 4.47 8.40 -20.44
N MET A 194 5.08 8.54 -21.62
CA MET A 194 5.94 7.51 -22.22
C MET A 194 6.99 7.01 -21.23
N LYS A 195 7.15 5.68 -21.16
CA LYS A 195 8.18 4.98 -20.37
C LYS A 195 8.12 5.21 -18.86
N SER A 196 7.10 5.88 -18.32
CA SER A 196 6.98 6.14 -16.89
C SER A 196 6.04 5.15 -16.20
N THR A 197 6.54 4.47 -15.17
CA THR A 197 5.76 3.65 -14.24
C THR A 197 5.25 4.56 -13.13
N THR A 198 4.22 5.37 -13.42
CA THR A 198 3.63 6.29 -12.43
C THR A 198 2.14 6.05 -12.32
N LEU A 199 1.64 5.85 -11.09
CA LEU A 199 0.22 5.86 -10.81
C LEU A 199 -0.21 7.26 -10.34
N VAL A 200 -1.40 7.67 -10.76
CA VAL A 200 -2.07 8.88 -10.28
C VAL A 200 -3.26 8.45 -9.45
N VAL A 201 -3.36 8.98 -8.24
CA VAL A 201 -4.54 8.91 -7.37
C VAL A 201 -5.22 10.27 -7.43
N LYS A 202 -6.47 10.32 -7.88
CA LYS A 202 -7.28 11.53 -7.84
C LYS A 202 -8.40 11.34 -6.82
N PHE A 203 -8.46 12.23 -5.85
CA PHE A 203 -9.56 12.32 -4.90
C PHE A 203 -10.67 13.18 -5.49
N THR A 204 -11.91 12.84 -5.19
CA THR A 204 -13.05 13.72 -5.51
C THR A 204 -12.99 14.98 -4.65
N SER A 205 -13.57 16.06 -5.16
CA SER A 205 -13.64 17.35 -4.45
C SER A 205 -14.51 17.26 -3.19
N THR A 206 -15.47 16.36 -3.14
CA THR A 206 -16.37 16.14 -2.01
C THR A 206 -15.73 15.33 -0.89
N GLN A 207 -14.79 14.44 -1.21
CA GLN A 207 -14.08 13.65 -0.22
C GLN A 207 -12.88 14.42 0.32
N LYS A 208 -13.00 15.13 1.44
CA LYS A 208 -11.91 15.92 2.07
C LYS A 208 -11.32 15.30 3.35
N ASP A 209 -11.91 14.22 3.85
CA ASP A 209 -11.41 13.51 5.03
C ASP A 209 -10.00 12.93 4.77
N ALA A 210 -9.04 13.39 5.57
CA ALA A 210 -7.63 13.03 5.49
C ALA A 210 -7.38 11.54 5.76
N GLN A 211 -8.11 10.92 6.69
CA GLN A 211 -7.92 9.52 7.06
C GLN A 211 -8.37 8.59 5.93
N ILE A 212 -9.53 8.85 5.33
CA ILE A 212 -9.99 8.08 4.16
C ILE A 212 -9.06 8.30 2.96
N ARG A 213 -8.58 9.53 2.71
CA ARG A 213 -7.58 9.79 1.67
C ARG A 213 -6.25 9.06 1.95
N ALA A 214 -5.86 8.92 3.21
CA ALA A 214 -4.70 8.13 3.63
C ALA A 214 -4.91 6.64 3.33
N VAL A 215 -6.07 6.08 3.67
CA VAL A 215 -6.43 4.69 3.33
C VAL A 215 -6.39 4.46 1.82
N MET A 216 -6.97 5.38 1.03
CA MET A 216 -6.92 5.34 -0.43
C MET A 216 -5.48 5.40 -0.96
N LEU A 217 -4.62 6.26 -0.39
CA LEU A 217 -3.21 6.36 -0.77
C LEU A 217 -2.42 5.09 -0.40
N GLY A 218 -2.64 4.53 0.78
CA GLY A 218 -2.03 3.27 1.21
C GLY A 218 -2.43 2.11 0.30
N ALA A 219 -3.72 2.00 -0.02
CA ALA A 219 -4.22 1.02 -0.97
C ALA A 219 -3.65 1.21 -2.38
N ALA A 220 -3.54 2.45 -2.86
CA ALA A 220 -2.91 2.75 -4.15
C ALA A 220 -1.41 2.40 -4.16
N THR A 221 -0.71 2.60 -3.05
CA THR A 221 0.70 2.19 -2.90
C THR A 221 0.84 0.67 -2.93
N LEU A 222 -0.09 -0.05 -2.31
CA LEU A 222 -0.12 -1.51 -2.40
C LEU A 222 -0.41 -1.99 -3.83
N LEU A 223 -1.33 -1.34 -4.54
CA LEU A 223 -1.60 -1.62 -5.96
C LEU A 223 -0.37 -1.33 -6.84
N MET A 224 0.39 -0.28 -6.54
CA MET A 224 1.66 0.02 -7.21
C MET A 224 2.62 -1.16 -7.09
N ILE A 225 2.86 -1.65 -5.87
CA ILE A 225 3.76 -2.78 -5.61
C ILE A 225 3.24 -4.07 -6.24
N SER A 226 1.95 -4.38 -6.05
CA SER A 226 1.39 -5.67 -6.44
C SER A 226 1.03 -5.80 -7.92
N ARG A 227 0.72 -4.69 -8.60
CA ARG A 227 0.21 -4.71 -9.98
C ARG A 227 1.06 -3.96 -10.99
N VAL A 228 1.81 -2.94 -10.58
CA VAL A 228 2.68 -2.17 -11.48
C VAL A 228 4.12 -2.67 -11.40
N HIS A 229 4.59 -3.05 -10.21
CA HIS A 229 5.95 -3.53 -9.96
C HIS A 229 5.97 -4.91 -9.29
N PRO A 230 5.35 -5.96 -9.89
CA PRO A 230 5.26 -7.27 -9.27
C PRO A 230 6.63 -7.91 -8.98
N HIS A 231 7.69 -7.53 -9.71
CA HIS A 231 9.06 -7.95 -9.40
C HIS A 231 9.55 -7.41 -8.06
N ILE A 232 9.17 -6.19 -7.68
CA ILE A 232 9.51 -5.61 -6.38
C ILE A 232 8.75 -6.35 -5.28
N ARG A 233 7.46 -6.65 -5.51
CA ARG A 233 6.68 -7.50 -4.60
C ARG A 233 7.35 -8.85 -4.38
N ASN A 234 7.69 -9.57 -5.45
CA ASN A 234 8.27 -10.91 -5.34
C ASN A 234 9.60 -10.88 -4.57
N ARG A 235 10.44 -9.87 -4.80
CA ARG A 235 11.70 -9.73 -4.06
C ARG A 235 11.52 -9.42 -2.59
N LEU A 236 10.49 -8.62 -2.25
CA LEU A 236 10.10 -8.41 -0.86
C LEU A 236 9.61 -9.73 -0.25
N GLU A 237 8.78 -10.49 -0.94
CA GLU A 237 8.33 -11.81 -0.45
C GLU A 237 9.50 -12.80 -0.29
N ASP A 238 10.48 -12.78 -1.19
CA ASP A 238 11.67 -13.61 -1.08
C ASP A 238 12.55 -13.20 0.12
N SER A 239 12.67 -11.89 0.41
CA SER A 239 13.31 -11.45 1.65
C SER A 239 12.55 -11.87 2.90
N MET A 240 11.22 -12.07 2.84
CA MET A 240 10.46 -12.66 3.96
C MET A 240 10.89 -14.08 4.24
N ARG A 241 11.03 -14.89 3.18
CA ARG A 241 11.40 -16.31 3.32
C ARG A 241 12.81 -16.46 3.89
N LEU A 242 13.76 -15.66 3.42
CA LEU A 242 15.14 -15.72 3.89
C LEU A 242 15.28 -15.28 5.35
N ALA A 243 14.53 -14.28 5.79
CA ALA A 243 14.56 -13.80 7.17
C ALA A 243 13.88 -14.75 8.19
N GLN A 244 13.11 -15.75 7.74
CA GLN A 244 12.46 -16.74 8.61
C GLN A 244 13.30 -18.01 8.82
N ILE A 245 14.38 -18.20 8.04
CA ILE A 245 15.26 -19.37 8.09
C ILE A 245 16.44 -19.15 9.06
N HIS A 246 16.67 -17.91 9.49
CA HIS A 246 17.66 -17.51 10.49
C HIS A 246 16.97 -17.06 11.79
#